data_AF-A0A9E0V527-F1
#
_entry.id   AF-A0A9E0V527-F1
#
_cell.length_a   1.000
_cell.length_b   1.000
_cell.length_c   1.000
_cell.angle_alpha   90.00
_cell.angle_beta   90.00
_cell.angle_gamma   90.00
#
_symmetry.space_group_name_H-M   'P 1'
#
loop_
_entity.id
_entity.type
_entity.pdbx_description
1 polymer ?
#
loop_
_entity_poly.entity_id
_entity_poly.type
_entity_poly.pdbx_seq_one_letter_code
_entity_poly.pdbx_strand_id
1 'polypeptide(L)'
;MAQVRDFKPYSVAELPVAGIDVDGLYFVKGAGDVRFTMFVRNLSNSDWITLGTTDRVDTVNGLTGVVVLSLSLDGSGKLSITGNGATIDLDARYRKKSDQIPWAEVSGKPTTVSGYGITDAVRNAGDEGVAGVKTFSSSPVVPNASSGNQAVAKGQVDTAVAGLQTQINTLGATVSDQMKVPLDIDCSGNPNYPPSIKGDGWRVTVAGKVGGAGGVDVGIGALIVCKVNSPGGTQAAVGGSFYIVHADHDQATETVLGIIKVATLAQASAGADDTTAVTPKKLQSKIDAERATSNTRYVRTDIDSQGLDPTAKQNARTNINAADNSAVVHISGSETISGTKQFSSPVYVPTATEGTADGTAATTQFVQTAAVGVKTKWTRDW
;
A
#
# COMPACT_ATOMS: atom_id res chain seq x y z
N MET A 1 3.22 -13.91 146.00
CA MET A 1 3.80 -13.32 144.77
C MET A 1 5.13 -14.00 144.51
N ALA A 2 5.24 -14.79 143.44
CA ALA A 2 6.50 -15.42 143.05
C ALA A 2 7.40 -14.35 142.42
N GLN A 3 8.58 -14.14 142.99
CA GLN A 3 9.58 -13.21 142.45
C GLN A 3 10.13 -13.83 141.17
N VAL A 4 9.82 -13.24 140.00
CA VAL A 4 10.50 -13.60 138.75
C VAL A 4 11.94 -13.17 138.90
N ARG A 5 12.86 -14.14 138.86
CA ARG A 5 14.30 -13.88 138.89
C ARG A 5 14.83 -14.01 137.47
N ASP A 6 15.51 -12.97 137.00
CA ASP A 6 16.18 -12.99 135.71
C ASP A 6 17.52 -13.71 135.88
N PHE A 7 17.60 -14.93 135.36
CA PHE A 7 18.84 -15.68 135.38
C PHE A 7 19.79 -15.18 134.28
N LYS A 8 21.06 -14.92 134.63
CA LYS A 8 22.09 -14.56 133.67
C LYS A 8 22.77 -15.82 133.12
N PRO A 9 22.75 -16.06 131.80
CA PRO A 9 23.36 -17.25 131.24
C PRO A 9 24.88 -17.12 131.15
N TYR A 10 25.59 -18.18 131.52
CA TYR A 10 27.04 -18.30 131.37
C TYR A 10 27.35 -19.61 130.66
N SER A 11 28.25 -19.59 129.67
CA SER A 11 28.80 -20.81 129.06
C SER A 11 30.23 -20.98 129.52
N VAL A 12 30.52 -22.13 130.15
CA VAL A 12 31.81 -22.41 130.77
C VAL A 12 32.24 -23.85 130.50
N ALA A 13 33.53 -24.14 130.53
CA ALA A 13 34.03 -25.51 130.35
C ALA A 13 33.81 -26.37 131.61
N GLU A 14 33.88 -25.76 132.80
CA GLU A 14 33.70 -26.40 134.11
C GLU A 14 33.00 -25.43 135.07
N LEU A 15 32.40 -25.96 136.14
CA LEU A 15 31.72 -25.12 137.14
C LEU A 15 32.74 -24.26 137.91
N PRO A 16 32.54 -22.93 137.98
CA PRO A 16 33.45 -22.05 138.69
C PRO A 16 33.49 -22.36 140.19
N VAL A 17 34.66 -22.20 140.81
CA VAL A 17 34.87 -22.44 142.26
C VAL A 17 34.92 -21.16 143.10
N ALA A 18 34.93 -19.99 142.45
CA ALA A 18 34.88 -18.67 143.08
C ALA A 18 34.17 -17.66 142.14
N GLY A 19 33.66 -16.55 142.69
CA GLY A 19 33.01 -15.50 141.89
C GLY A 19 31.68 -15.92 141.23
N ILE A 20 30.95 -16.83 141.87
CA ILE A 20 29.74 -17.44 141.31
C ILE A 20 28.55 -16.49 141.50
N ASP A 21 27.92 -16.12 140.39
CA ASP A 21 26.68 -15.33 140.38
C ASP A 21 25.52 -16.15 140.96
N VAL A 22 24.82 -15.57 141.95
CA VAL A 22 23.71 -16.19 142.67
C VAL A 22 22.48 -16.40 141.79
N ASP A 23 22.33 -15.59 140.74
CA ASP A 23 21.28 -15.74 139.73
C ASP A 23 21.87 -16.19 138.37
N GLY A 24 23.03 -16.88 138.39
CA GLY A 24 23.64 -17.43 137.19
C GLY A 24 23.00 -18.76 136.74
N LEU A 25 22.75 -18.91 135.44
CA LEU A 25 22.42 -20.16 134.78
C LEU A 25 23.64 -20.62 133.95
N TYR A 26 24.31 -21.67 134.40
CA TYR A 26 25.58 -22.13 133.83
C TYR A 26 25.35 -23.31 132.90
N PHE A 27 25.81 -23.18 131.66
CA PHE A 27 25.85 -24.25 130.67
C PHE A 27 27.28 -24.75 130.60
N VAL A 28 27.50 -25.95 131.13
CA VAL A 28 28.83 -26.58 131.26
C VAL A 28 28.96 -27.69 130.22
N LYS A 29 30.06 -27.72 129.49
CA LYS A 29 30.40 -28.82 128.60
C LYS A 29 31.83 -29.25 128.88
N GLY A 30 31.98 -30.35 129.61
CA GLY A 30 33.28 -30.90 129.94
C GLY A 30 34.01 -31.43 128.72
N ALA A 31 35.32 -31.61 128.83
CA ALA A 31 36.13 -32.19 127.77
C ALA A 31 35.65 -33.61 127.44
N GLY A 32 35.06 -33.80 126.25
CA GLY A 32 34.52 -35.08 125.78
C GLY A 32 33.00 -35.21 125.86
N ASP A 33 32.29 -34.27 126.51
CA ASP A 33 30.83 -34.28 126.54
C ASP A 33 30.25 -33.86 125.19
N VAL A 34 29.15 -34.51 124.76
CA VAL A 34 28.46 -34.16 123.50
C VAL A 34 27.35 -33.12 123.70
N ARG A 35 26.87 -32.94 124.93
CA ARG A 35 25.81 -31.98 125.32
C ARG A 35 26.29 -31.00 126.38
N PHE A 36 25.63 -29.86 126.49
CA PHE A 36 25.79 -28.96 127.64
C PHE A 36 24.90 -29.45 128.78
N THR A 37 25.43 -29.48 130.00
CA THR A 37 24.67 -29.68 131.23
C THR A 37 24.39 -28.33 131.87
N MET A 38 23.15 -28.12 132.30
CA MET A 38 22.68 -26.85 132.85
C MET A 38 22.69 -26.89 134.37
N PHE A 39 23.22 -25.85 134.99
CA PHE A 39 23.34 -25.72 136.44
C PHE A 39 22.87 -24.36 136.93
N VAL A 40 22.26 -24.35 138.11
CA VAL A 40 22.02 -23.15 138.92
C VAL A 40 22.51 -23.41 140.34
N ARG A 41 22.72 -22.36 141.14
CA ARG A 41 23.16 -22.52 142.54
C ARG A 41 22.02 -22.21 143.50
N ASN A 42 21.92 -22.96 144.60
CA ASN A 42 20.96 -22.66 145.66
C ASN A 42 21.41 -21.44 146.49
N LEU A 43 20.46 -20.63 146.96
CA LEU A 43 20.66 -19.40 147.73
C LEU A 43 21.44 -19.60 149.04
N SER A 44 21.47 -20.82 149.60
CA SER A 44 22.28 -21.20 150.78
C SER A 44 23.73 -21.58 150.45
N ASN A 45 24.16 -21.36 149.21
CA ASN A 45 25.54 -21.24 148.77
C ASN A 45 26.51 -22.41 149.05
N SER A 46 26.02 -23.65 149.07
CA SER A 46 26.91 -24.82 149.22
C SER A 46 26.85 -25.81 148.06
N ASP A 47 25.68 -26.06 147.46
CA ASP A 47 25.53 -27.09 146.42
C ASP A 47 24.98 -26.57 145.08
N TRP A 48 25.45 -27.19 144.00
CA TRP A 48 24.98 -26.97 142.63
C TRP A 48 23.74 -27.82 142.34
N ILE A 49 22.75 -27.25 141.65
CA ILE A 49 21.54 -27.94 141.20
C ILE A 49 21.65 -28.16 139.70
N THR A 50 21.60 -29.42 139.27
CA THR A 50 21.59 -29.78 137.84
C THR A 50 20.16 -29.71 137.32
N LEU A 51 19.94 -28.96 136.23
CA LEU A 51 18.62 -28.73 135.64
C LEU A 51 18.34 -29.62 134.42
N GLY A 52 19.36 -30.24 133.83
CA GLY A 52 19.23 -31.13 132.67
C GLY A 52 20.36 -30.95 131.65
N THR A 53 20.20 -31.55 130.47
CA THR A 53 21.17 -31.42 129.36
C THR A 53 20.50 -30.92 128.08
N THR A 54 21.23 -30.18 127.23
CA THR A 54 20.77 -29.71 125.91
C THR A 54 21.86 -29.87 124.84
N ASP A 55 21.43 -30.10 123.59
CA ASP A 55 22.33 -30.42 122.48
C ASP A 55 23.04 -29.19 121.89
N ARG A 56 22.41 -27.99 121.94
CA ARG A 56 22.95 -26.80 121.26
C ARG A 56 22.32 -25.47 121.73
N VAL A 57 23.13 -24.42 121.89
CA VAL A 57 22.69 -23.02 122.15
C VAL A 57 23.40 -22.11 121.15
N ASP A 58 22.72 -21.67 120.09
CA ASP A 58 23.40 -21.02 118.95
C ASP A 58 23.41 -19.49 118.98
N THR A 59 22.48 -18.79 119.64
CA THR A 59 22.58 -17.35 119.93
C THR A 59 21.58 -16.93 121.01
N VAL A 60 22.05 -16.25 122.06
CA VAL A 60 21.21 -15.45 122.98
C VAL A 60 21.57 -13.98 122.80
N ASN A 61 21.15 -13.39 121.69
CA ASN A 61 21.13 -11.93 121.56
C ASN A 61 19.96 -11.50 120.67
N GLY A 62 18.97 -10.85 121.28
CA GLY A 62 17.70 -10.48 120.66
C GLY A 62 17.80 -9.24 119.77
N LEU A 63 17.23 -9.32 118.57
CA LEU A 63 16.83 -8.14 117.81
C LEU A 63 15.32 -8.16 117.60
N THR A 64 14.64 -7.23 118.25
CA THR A 64 13.23 -6.85 118.02
C THR A 64 13.20 -5.57 117.18
N GLY A 65 12.53 -5.61 116.02
CA GLY A 65 12.37 -4.48 115.10
C GLY A 65 12.02 -4.91 113.67
N VAL A 66 11.48 -4.00 112.84
CA VAL A 66 11.17 -4.27 111.43
C VAL A 66 12.48 -4.52 110.68
N VAL A 67 12.72 -5.77 110.27
CA VAL A 67 13.80 -6.12 109.35
C VAL A 67 13.37 -5.70 107.94
N VAL A 68 13.71 -4.47 107.55
CA VAL A 68 13.53 -4.02 106.16
C VAL A 68 14.64 -4.64 105.32
N LEU A 69 14.31 -5.68 104.54
CA LEU A 69 15.18 -6.18 103.48
C LEU A 69 15.03 -5.27 102.26
N SER A 70 15.87 -4.24 102.15
CA SER A 70 15.97 -3.42 100.95
C SER A 70 16.63 -4.24 99.83
N LEU A 71 15.83 -4.86 98.97
CA LEU A 71 16.31 -5.63 97.82
C LEU A 71 16.66 -4.67 96.67
N SER A 72 17.92 -4.22 96.62
CA SER A 72 18.46 -3.50 95.46
C SER A 72 18.85 -4.53 94.39
N LEU A 73 18.21 -4.46 93.21
CA LEU A 73 18.68 -5.18 92.03
C LEU A 73 19.94 -4.45 91.56
N ASP A 74 21.10 -5.11 91.55
CA ASP A 74 22.23 -4.58 90.81
C ASP A 74 21.85 -4.47 89.32
N GLY A 75 22.61 -3.70 88.55
CA GLY A 75 22.32 -3.41 87.13
C GLY A 75 22.23 -4.64 86.19
N SER A 76 22.29 -5.86 86.74
CA SER A 76 22.07 -7.16 86.09
C SER A 76 20.73 -7.82 86.43
N GLY A 77 19.92 -7.25 87.32
CA GLY A 77 18.53 -7.66 87.55
C GLY A 77 18.34 -8.97 88.32
N LYS A 78 19.32 -9.42 89.13
CA LYS A 78 19.23 -10.68 89.87
C LYS A 78 18.79 -10.48 91.32
N LEU A 79 17.78 -11.25 91.74
CA LEU A 79 17.31 -11.39 93.13
C LEU A 79 17.66 -12.79 93.65
N SER A 80 18.32 -12.91 94.81
CA SER A 80 18.73 -14.20 95.41
C SER A 80 18.14 -14.37 96.81
N ILE A 81 17.35 -15.43 97.03
CA ILE A 81 16.82 -15.84 98.34
C ILE A 81 17.41 -17.21 98.67
N THR A 82 18.16 -17.32 99.76
CA THR A 82 18.72 -18.60 100.25
C THR A 82 17.91 -19.12 101.43
N GLY A 83 17.25 -20.26 101.23
CA GLY A 83 16.41 -20.97 102.19
C GLY A 83 15.56 -22.03 101.47
N ASN A 84 15.23 -23.14 102.13
CA ASN A 84 14.63 -24.33 101.50
C ASN A 84 13.21 -24.05 100.92
N GLY A 85 13.13 -23.67 99.64
CA GLY A 85 11.92 -23.89 98.83
C GLY A 85 11.16 -22.67 98.25
N ALA A 86 11.78 -21.55 97.91
CA ALA A 86 11.10 -20.49 97.13
C ALA A 86 11.88 -20.09 95.86
N THR A 87 11.34 -20.43 94.68
CA THR A 87 11.82 -20.00 93.37
C THR A 87 10.92 -18.89 92.83
N ILE A 88 11.47 -17.73 92.45
CA ILE A 88 10.75 -16.71 91.66
C ILE A 88 11.12 -16.95 90.20
N ASP A 89 10.19 -17.48 89.41
CA ASP A 89 10.37 -17.64 87.95
C ASP A 89 9.99 -16.33 87.23
N LEU A 90 11.00 -15.57 86.81
CA LEU A 90 10.83 -14.35 86.03
C LEU A 90 10.72 -14.63 84.51
N ASP A 91 11.07 -15.83 84.05
CA ASP A 91 11.12 -16.21 82.64
C ASP A 91 9.72 -16.54 82.07
N ALA A 92 8.74 -16.87 82.93
CA ALA A 92 7.39 -17.22 82.48
C ALA A 92 6.58 -16.05 81.88
N ARG A 93 6.95 -14.79 82.17
CA ARG A 93 6.26 -13.58 81.65
C ARG A 93 7.16 -12.65 80.84
N TYR A 94 8.48 -12.78 80.96
CA TYR A 94 9.43 -11.87 80.35
C TYR A 94 10.52 -12.67 79.61
N ARG A 95 10.84 -12.22 78.39
CA ARG A 95 11.95 -12.76 77.58
C ARG A 95 13.09 -11.76 77.52
N LYS A 96 14.30 -12.24 77.30
CA LYS A 96 15.46 -11.35 77.12
C LYS A 96 15.29 -10.61 75.79
N LYS A 97 15.72 -9.35 75.75
CA LYS A 97 15.70 -8.52 74.53
C LYS A 97 16.46 -9.17 73.36
N SER A 98 17.43 -10.03 73.66
CA SER A 98 18.23 -10.78 72.69
C SER A 98 17.56 -12.07 72.18
N ASP A 99 16.49 -12.54 72.82
CA ASP A 99 15.85 -13.79 72.44
C ASP A 99 15.19 -13.63 71.07
N GLN A 100 15.55 -14.50 70.14
CA GLN A 100 14.81 -14.62 68.89
C GLN A 100 13.46 -15.25 69.22
N ILE A 101 12.38 -14.58 68.83
CA ILE A 101 11.02 -15.13 68.98
C ILE A 101 10.72 -15.96 67.73
N PRO A 102 10.61 -17.30 67.83
CA PRO A 102 10.23 -18.12 66.69
C PRO A 102 8.87 -17.69 66.15
N TRP A 103 8.74 -17.68 64.82
CA TRP A 103 7.48 -17.30 64.18
C TRP A 103 6.27 -18.16 64.63
N ALA A 104 6.52 -19.39 65.08
CA ALA A 104 5.50 -20.28 65.61
C ALA A 104 4.80 -19.74 66.87
N GLU A 105 5.48 -18.93 67.69
CA GLU A 105 4.98 -18.45 68.98
C GLU A 105 4.20 -17.13 68.90
N VAL A 106 4.24 -16.47 67.74
CA VAL A 106 3.45 -15.26 67.47
C VAL A 106 1.99 -15.67 67.24
N SER A 107 1.07 -15.20 68.07
CA SER A 107 -0.38 -15.36 67.87
C SER A 107 -0.98 -14.16 67.13
N GLY A 108 -2.15 -14.33 66.49
CA GLY A 108 -2.81 -13.24 65.76
C GLY A 108 -2.09 -12.78 64.49
N LYS A 109 -1.45 -13.71 63.76
CA LYS A 109 -0.70 -13.41 62.54
C LYS A 109 -1.63 -12.79 61.47
N PRO A 110 -1.17 -11.78 60.73
CA PRO A 110 -1.91 -11.27 59.59
C PRO A 110 -2.22 -12.38 58.57
N THR A 111 -3.35 -12.25 57.86
CA THR A 111 -3.75 -13.19 56.80
C THR A 111 -3.73 -12.56 55.41
N THR A 112 -3.36 -11.28 55.32
CA THR A 112 -3.31 -10.52 54.07
C THR A 112 -1.93 -9.92 53.86
N VAL A 113 -1.53 -9.75 52.60
CA VAL A 113 -0.30 -9.06 52.18
C VAL A 113 -0.16 -7.70 52.88
N SER A 114 -1.23 -6.91 52.91
CA SER A 114 -1.25 -5.60 53.59
C SER A 114 -1.07 -5.73 55.10
N GLY A 115 -1.63 -6.76 55.73
CA GLY A 115 -1.46 -6.97 57.15
C GLY A 115 -0.03 -7.38 57.52
N TYR A 116 0.70 -8.00 56.60
CA TYR A 116 2.15 -8.21 56.71
C TYR A 116 3.00 -6.98 56.38
N GLY A 117 2.38 -5.88 55.91
CA GLY A 117 3.10 -4.68 55.48
C GLY A 117 3.86 -4.85 54.15
N ILE A 118 3.55 -5.89 53.38
CA ILE A 118 4.17 -6.13 52.07
C ILE A 118 3.51 -5.17 51.05
N THR A 119 4.32 -4.41 50.30
CA THR A 119 3.83 -3.34 49.41
C THR A 119 4.08 -3.62 47.92
N ASP A 120 4.82 -4.67 47.60
CA ASP A 120 5.33 -5.00 46.27
C ASP A 120 4.77 -6.33 45.72
N ALA A 121 3.80 -6.94 46.39
CA ALA A 121 3.15 -8.15 45.91
C ALA A 121 2.11 -7.84 44.83
N VAL A 122 1.99 -8.74 43.86
CA VAL A 122 0.88 -8.78 42.88
C VAL A 122 -0.29 -9.55 43.49
N ARG A 123 -1.51 -9.02 43.42
CA ARG A 123 -2.73 -9.63 43.97
C ARG A 123 -3.40 -10.54 42.95
N ASN A 124 -4.13 -11.54 43.45
CA ASN A 124 -4.86 -12.51 42.63
C ASN A 124 -6.28 -12.03 42.22
N ALA A 125 -6.66 -10.80 42.56
CA ALA A 125 -7.99 -10.26 42.27
C ALA A 125 -7.93 -8.74 42.08
N GLY A 126 -8.76 -8.24 41.16
CA GLY A 126 -8.78 -6.83 40.74
C GLY A 126 -7.72 -6.50 39.71
N ASP A 127 -7.85 -5.33 39.10
CA ASP A 127 -6.87 -4.82 38.13
C ASP A 127 -5.66 -4.23 38.87
N GLU A 128 -4.45 -4.55 38.42
CA GLU A 128 -3.21 -4.02 38.99
C GLU A 128 -2.28 -3.44 37.94
N GLY A 129 -1.81 -2.22 38.21
CA GLY A 129 -0.73 -1.59 37.44
C GLY A 129 0.62 -2.07 37.95
N VAL A 130 1.36 -2.80 37.12
CA VAL A 130 2.70 -3.30 37.44
C VAL A 130 3.73 -2.51 36.66
N ALA A 131 4.50 -1.65 37.33
CA ALA A 131 5.52 -0.81 36.70
C ALA A 131 6.86 -1.55 36.49
N GLY A 132 7.60 -1.14 35.46
CA GLY A 132 8.92 -1.68 35.12
C GLY A 132 8.88 -3.03 34.38
N VAL A 133 10.04 -3.47 33.91
CA VAL A 133 10.18 -4.77 33.23
C VAL A 133 10.14 -5.89 34.27
N LYS A 134 9.32 -6.91 34.03
CA LYS A 134 9.25 -8.12 34.86
C LYS A 134 9.87 -9.28 34.11
N THR A 135 10.79 -9.99 34.76
CA THR A 135 11.46 -11.17 34.20
C THR A 135 10.84 -12.41 34.81
N PHE A 136 10.26 -13.26 33.96
CA PHE A 136 9.78 -14.58 34.37
C PHE A 136 10.86 -15.62 34.06
N SER A 137 11.07 -16.57 34.97
CA SER A 137 11.99 -17.70 34.74
C SER A 137 11.52 -18.67 33.65
N SER A 138 10.27 -18.54 33.23
CA SER A 138 9.64 -19.24 32.12
C SER A 138 8.66 -18.30 31.41
N SER A 139 8.34 -18.56 30.14
CA SER A 139 7.39 -17.73 29.40
C SER A 139 6.01 -17.72 30.08
N PRO A 140 5.39 -16.56 30.28
CA PRO A 140 4.04 -16.49 30.85
C PRO A 140 3.00 -17.07 29.88
N VAL A 141 1.93 -17.64 30.43
CA VAL A 141 0.77 -18.08 29.64
C VAL A 141 -0.15 -16.89 29.42
N VAL A 142 -0.30 -16.47 28.16
CA VAL A 142 -1.19 -15.39 27.74
C VAL A 142 -2.47 -16.00 27.17
N PRO A 143 -3.66 -15.73 27.75
CA PRO A 143 -4.94 -16.15 27.17
C PRO A 143 -5.22 -15.50 25.81
N ASN A 144 -6.24 -15.99 25.10
CA ASN A 144 -6.64 -15.36 23.85
C ASN A 144 -7.14 -13.92 24.08
N ALA A 145 -6.58 -12.98 23.33
CA ALA A 145 -7.03 -11.60 23.33
C ALA A 145 -8.45 -11.47 22.75
N SER A 146 -9.32 -10.75 23.47
CA SER A 146 -10.66 -10.32 23.09
C SER A 146 -10.77 -8.81 22.82
N SER A 147 -9.76 -8.01 23.20
CA SER A 147 -9.71 -6.55 23.02
C SER A 147 -8.37 -6.09 22.46
N GLY A 148 -8.34 -4.98 21.71
CA GLY A 148 -7.16 -4.49 21.00
C GLY A 148 -5.96 -4.09 21.88
N ASN A 149 -6.18 -3.83 23.16
CA ASN A 149 -5.12 -3.42 24.10
C ASN A 149 -4.53 -4.61 24.89
N GLN A 150 -4.95 -5.84 24.61
CA GLN A 150 -4.48 -7.03 25.29
C GLN A 150 -3.26 -7.63 24.59
N ALA A 151 -2.40 -8.29 25.36
CA ALA A 151 -1.35 -9.14 24.80
C ALA A 151 -2.00 -10.32 24.05
N VAL A 152 -1.44 -10.69 22.90
CA VAL A 152 -1.99 -11.73 22.02
C VAL A 152 -1.20 -13.02 22.20
N ALA A 153 -1.90 -14.15 22.32
CA ALA A 153 -1.27 -15.46 22.37
C ALA A 153 -0.63 -15.82 21.01
N LYS A 154 0.55 -16.45 21.01
CA LYS A 154 1.25 -16.85 19.78
C LYS A 154 0.36 -17.64 18.81
N GLY A 155 -0.49 -18.55 19.32
CA GLY A 155 -1.40 -19.34 18.49
C GLY A 155 -2.43 -18.50 17.71
N GLN A 156 -2.90 -17.38 18.26
CA GLN A 156 -3.79 -16.46 17.54
C GLN A 156 -3.04 -15.75 16.40
N VAL A 157 -1.80 -15.32 16.65
CA VAL A 157 -0.94 -14.70 15.63
C VAL A 157 -0.62 -15.71 14.52
N ASP A 158 -0.24 -16.93 14.88
CA ASP A 158 0.07 -17.98 13.92
C ASP A 158 -1.13 -18.32 13.03
N THR A 159 -2.34 -18.35 13.61
CA THR A 159 -3.58 -18.54 12.85
C THR A 159 -3.83 -17.39 11.87
N ALA A 160 -3.64 -16.14 12.30
CA ALA A 160 -3.78 -14.97 11.45
C ALA A 160 -2.75 -14.98 10.30
N VAL A 161 -1.49 -15.31 10.60
CA VAL A 161 -0.41 -15.44 9.60
C VAL A 161 -0.70 -16.56 8.61
N ALA A 162 -1.19 -17.72 9.07
CA ALA A 162 -1.59 -18.82 8.19
C ALA A 162 -2.75 -18.42 7.26
N GLY A 163 -3.71 -17.64 7.77
CA GLY A 163 -4.78 -17.05 6.98
C GLY A 163 -4.27 -16.13 5.88
N LEU A 164 -3.34 -15.22 6.21
CA LEU A 164 -2.68 -14.33 5.25
C LEU A 164 -1.89 -15.13 4.20
N GLN A 165 -1.17 -16.18 4.61
CA GLN A 165 -0.42 -17.03 3.67
C GLN A 165 -1.35 -17.73 2.67
N THR A 166 -2.53 -18.16 3.11
CA THR A 166 -3.55 -18.75 2.24
C THR A 166 -4.05 -17.75 1.20
N GLN A 167 -4.30 -16.51 1.62
CA GLN A 167 -4.71 -15.42 0.72
C GLN A 167 -3.62 -15.10 -0.30
N ILE A 168 -2.35 -15.00 0.13
CA ILE A 168 -1.20 -14.77 -0.76
C ILE A 168 -1.08 -15.89 -1.78
N ASN A 169 -1.18 -17.15 -1.36
CA ASN A 169 -1.09 -18.29 -2.27
C ASN A 169 -2.22 -18.27 -3.32
N THR A 170 -3.43 -17.90 -2.90
CA THR A 170 -4.60 -17.77 -3.79
C THR A 170 -4.40 -16.67 -4.83
N LEU A 171 -3.92 -15.50 -4.38
CA LEU A 171 -3.63 -14.38 -5.28
C LEU A 171 -2.49 -14.73 -6.24
N GLY A 172 -1.42 -15.36 -5.73
CA GLY A 172 -0.29 -15.82 -6.53
C GLY A 172 -0.73 -16.77 -7.65
N ALA A 173 -1.59 -17.75 -7.34
CA ALA A 173 -2.16 -18.65 -8.35
C ALA A 173 -3.03 -17.90 -9.37
N THR A 174 -3.90 -17.00 -8.92
CA THR A 174 -4.80 -16.23 -9.80
C THR A 174 -4.03 -15.34 -10.78
N VAL A 175 -3.03 -14.61 -10.31
CA VAL A 175 -2.21 -13.72 -11.16
C VAL A 175 -1.30 -14.54 -12.08
N SER A 176 -0.71 -15.62 -11.56
CA SER A 176 0.13 -16.51 -12.37
C SER A 176 -0.66 -17.20 -13.48
N ASP A 177 -1.95 -17.50 -13.28
CA ASP A 177 -2.80 -18.04 -14.34
C ASP A 177 -3.24 -16.95 -15.32
N GLN A 178 -3.56 -15.73 -14.87
CA GLN A 178 -4.21 -14.72 -15.72
C GLN A 178 -3.26 -13.76 -16.46
N MET A 179 -2.05 -13.50 -15.94
CA MET A 179 -1.16 -12.44 -16.46
C MET A 179 0.28 -12.93 -16.58
N LYS A 180 0.51 -13.92 -17.43
CA LYS A 180 1.83 -14.47 -17.70
C LYS A 180 2.60 -13.59 -18.67
N VAL A 181 3.92 -13.52 -18.49
CA VAL A 181 4.81 -12.92 -19.48
C VAL A 181 4.66 -13.71 -20.79
N PRO A 182 4.35 -13.04 -21.92
CA PRO A 182 4.19 -13.74 -23.18
C PRO A 182 5.47 -14.46 -23.61
N LEU A 183 5.32 -15.67 -24.13
CA LEU A 183 6.40 -16.42 -24.79
C LEU A 183 6.51 -16.01 -26.26
N ASP A 184 7.63 -16.31 -26.92
CA ASP A 184 7.81 -15.98 -28.33
C ASP A 184 7.19 -17.04 -29.27
N ILE A 185 6.62 -16.59 -30.40
CA ILE A 185 6.17 -17.45 -31.50
C ILE A 185 6.59 -16.87 -32.86
N ASP A 186 7.22 -17.70 -33.69
CA ASP A 186 7.56 -17.38 -35.10
C ASP A 186 6.40 -17.83 -35.99
N CYS A 187 5.71 -16.89 -36.64
CA CYS A 187 4.56 -17.20 -37.49
C CYS A 187 4.89 -17.38 -38.98
N SER A 188 6.16 -17.29 -39.38
CA SER A 188 6.57 -17.34 -40.79
C SER A 188 6.25 -18.67 -41.47
N GLY A 189 6.23 -19.76 -40.72
CA GLY A 189 5.82 -21.09 -41.17
C GLY A 189 4.33 -21.39 -41.06
N ASN A 190 3.49 -20.40 -40.74
CA ASN A 190 2.06 -20.58 -40.46
C ASN A 190 1.75 -21.65 -39.40
N PRO A 191 2.35 -21.58 -38.19
CA PRO A 191 2.16 -22.58 -37.15
C PRO A 191 0.71 -22.65 -36.65
N ASN A 192 0.37 -23.78 -36.04
CA ASN A 192 -0.86 -23.91 -35.25
C ASN A 192 -0.77 -23.06 -33.97
N TYR A 193 -1.92 -22.76 -33.36
CA TYR A 193 -1.95 -22.22 -32.00
C TYR A 193 -1.25 -23.20 -31.04
N PRO A 194 -0.32 -22.74 -30.21
CA PRO A 194 0.30 -23.58 -29.20
C PRO A 194 -0.73 -24.07 -28.17
N PRO A 195 -0.56 -25.27 -27.60
CA PRO A 195 -1.28 -25.68 -26.40
C PRO A 195 -1.08 -24.64 -25.31
N SER A 196 -2.17 -24.15 -24.73
CA SER A 196 -2.16 -22.99 -23.83
C SER A 196 -3.28 -23.10 -22.79
N ILE A 197 -3.00 -22.72 -21.55
CA ILE A 197 -4.02 -22.48 -20.55
C ILE A 197 -4.51 -21.03 -20.61
N LYS A 198 -5.69 -20.73 -20.06
CA LYS A 198 -6.23 -19.38 -19.99
C LYS A 198 -5.20 -18.42 -19.40
N GLY A 199 -4.95 -17.29 -20.05
CA GLY A 199 -4.00 -16.25 -19.64
C GLY A 199 -2.58 -16.43 -20.17
N ASP A 200 -2.25 -17.58 -20.78
CA ASP A 200 -1.00 -17.72 -21.54
C ASP A 200 -0.99 -16.75 -22.73
N GLY A 201 0.08 -15.98 -22.85
CA GLY A 201 0.32 -15.06 -23.96
C GLY A 201 1.45 -15.53 -24.86
N TRP A 202 1.36 -15.21 -26.14
CA TRP A 202 2.40 -15.45 -27.14
C TRP A 202 2.64 -14.17 -27.93
N ARG A 203 3.86 -13.67 -27.90
CA ARG A 203 4.31 -12.55 -28.70
C ARG A 203 4.83 -13.06 -30.04
N VAL A 204 4.29 -12.52 -31.12
CA VAL A 204 4.76 -12.84 -32.47
C VAL A 204 6.11 -12.18 -32.70
N THR A 205 7.13 -12.96 -33.02
CA THR A 205 8.50 -12.45 -33.30
C THR A 205 8.78 -12.30 -34.79
N VAL A 206 8.05 -13.02 -35.64
CA VAL A 206 8.13 -12.96 -37.11
C VAL A 206 6.72 -13.05 -37.68
N ALA A 207 6.38 -12.19 -38.64
CA ALA A 207 5.05 -12.12 -39.23
C ALA A 207 4.69 -13.38 -40.06
N GLY A 208 3.39 -13.66 -40.16
CA GLY A 208 2.83 -14.76 -40.95
C GLY A 208 1.42 -15.07 -40.49
N LYS A 209 1.01 -16.35 -40.45
CA LYS A 209 -0.31 -16.76 -39.92
C LYS A 209 -0.18 -17.56 -38.63
N VAL A 210 -1.19 -17.48 -37.77
CA VAL A 210 -1.35 -18.38 -36.62
C VAL A 210 -2.65 -19.18 -36.73
N GLY A 211 -2.58 -20.47 -36.41
CA GLY A 211 -3.66 -21.43 -36.59
C GLY A 211 -3.57 -22.27 -37.86
N GLY A 212 -2.37 -22.50 -38.39
CA GLY A 212 -2.13 -23.31 -39.58
C GLY A 212 -2.28 -22.53 -40.89
N ALA A 213 -2.33 -23.24 -42.03
CA ALA A 213 -2.43 -22.64 -43.36
C ALA A 213 -3.71 -21.79 -43.58
N GLY A 214 -4.81 -22.15 -42.92
CA GLY A 214 -6.06 -21.37 -42.87
C GLY A 214 -6.13 -20.39 -41.69
N GLY A 215 -4.97 -20.07 -41.10
CA GLY A 215 -4.81 -19.24 -39.93
C GLY A 215 -5.08 -17.75 -40.17
N VAL A 216 -5.11 -17.00 -39.07
CA VAL A 216 -5.26 -15.55 -39.06
C VAL A 216 -3.90 -14.90 -39.28
N ASP A 217 -3.84 -13.88 -40.15
CA ASP A 217 -2.63 -13.10 -40.39
C ASP A 217 -2.26 -12.27 -39.15
N VAL A 218 -1.00 -12.35 -38.74
CA VAL A 218 -0.43 -11.65 -37.58
C VAL A 218 0.89 -10.96 -37.94
N GLY A 219 1.05 -9.72 -37.48
CA GLY A 219 2.29 -8.94 -37.59
C GLY A 219 3.29 -9.23 -36.47
N ILE A 220 4.56 -8.87 -36.67
CA ILE A 220 5.59 -8.89 -35.62
C ILE A 220 5.14 -8.00 -34.47
N GLY A 221 5.16 -8.49 -33.24
CA GLY A 221 4.73 -7.74 -32.06
C GLY A 221 3.27 -7.94 -31.68
N ALA A 222 2.45 -8.57 -32.53
CA ALA A 222 1.11 -8.99 -32.14
C ALA A 222 1.15 -9.91 -30.91
N LEU A 223 0.14 -9.79 -30.05
CA LEU A 223 -0.02 -10.61 -28.86
C LEU A 223 -1.21 -11.56 -29.04
N ILE A 224 -0.95 -12.85 -29.00
CA ILE A 224 -1.96 -13.90 -29.03
C ILE A 224 -2.17 -14.36 -27.59
N VAL A 225 -3.39 -14.27 -27.08
CA VAL A 225 -3.68 -14.67 -25.70
C VAL A 225 -4.75 -15.74 -25.65
N CYS A 226 -4.49 -16.78 -24.87
CA CYS A 226 -5.43 -17.86 -24.64
C CYS A 226 -6.53 -17.40 -23.67
N LYS A 227 -7.79 -17.48 -24.10
CA LYS A 227 -8.96 -17.00 -23.36
C LYS A 227 -9.60 -18.09 -22.50
N VAL A 228 -9.46 -19.34 -22.92
CA VAL A 228 -9.93 -20.57 -22.29
C VAL A 228 -8.94 -21.67 -22.63
N ASN A 229 -8.66 -22.56 -21.68
CA ASN A 229 -7.74 -23.70 -21.86
C ASN A 229 -7.97 -24.39 -23.21
N SER A 230 -6.89 -24.53 -23.98
CA SER A 230 -6.91 -25.05 -25.34
C SER A 230 -5.77 -26.05 -25.53
N PRO A 231 -6.03 -27.21 -26.16
CA PRO A 231 -4.97 -28.16 -26.50
C PRO A 231 -4.06 -27.66 -27.63
N GLY A 232 -4.30 -26.45 -28.18
CA GLY A 232 -3.62 -25.97 -29.39
C GLY A 232 -4.18 -26.62 -30.66
N GLY A 233 -3.83 -26.07 -31.83
CA GLY A 233 -4.35 -26.57 -33.11
C GLY A 233 -4.63 -25.49 -34.15
N THR A 234 -5.43 -25.85 -35.16
CA THR A 234 -5.74 -24.95 -36.28
C THR A 234 -6.77 -23.88 -35.90
N GLN A 235 -6.88 -22.84 -36.73
CA GLN A 235 -7.91 -21.80 -36.59
C GLN A 235 -9.32 -22.36 -36.57
N ALA A 236 -9.61 -23.37 -37.38
CA ALA A 236 -10.91 -24.02 -37.41
C ALA A 236 -11.22 -24.80 -36.12
N ALA A 237 -10.22 -25.45 -35.53
CA ALA A 237 -10.40 -26.29 -34.35
C ALA A 237 -10.44 -25.50 -33.04
N VAL A 238 -9.53 -24.52 -32.89
CA VAL A 238 -9.30 -23.84 -31.61
C VAL A 238 -9.19 -22.32 -31.72
N GLY A 239 -9.38 -21.73 -32.91
CA GLY A 239 -9.26 -20.27 -33.08
C GLY A 239 -10.23 -19.48 -32.18
N GLY A 240 -11.37 -20.09 -31.86
CA GLY A 240 -12.31 -19.54 -30.88
C GLY A 240 -11.76 -19.46 -29.45
N SER A 241 -10.68 -20.13 -29.09
CA SER A 241 -10.11 -20.12 -27.72
C SER A 241 -9.03 -19.05 -27.52
N PHE A 242 -8.68 -18.30 -28.56
CA PHE A 242 -7.66 -17.26 -28.50
C PHE A 242 -8.26 -15.90 -28.89
N TYR A 243 -7.74 -14.83 -28.32
CA TYR A 243 -7.92 -13.49 -28.88
C TYR A 243 -6.55 -12.98 -29.32
N ILE A 244 -6.53 -12.31 -30.46
CA ILE A 244 -5.32 -11.74 -31.03
C ILE A 244 -5.44 -10.23 -30.89
N VAL A 245 -4.48 -9.64 -30.20
CA VAL A 245 -4.27 -8.21 -30.15
C VAL A 245 -3.20 -7.88 -31.18
N HIS A 246 -3.63 -7.42 -32.36
CA HIS A 246 -2.70 -6.84 -33.32
C HIS A 246 -2.17 -5.53 -32.73
N ALA A 247 -0.86 -5.46 -32.52
CA ALA A 247 -0.19 -4.23 -32.12
C ALA A 247 -0.15 -3.21 -33.27
N ASP A 248 -0.13 -3.70 -34.52
CA ASP A 248 0.24 -2.90 -35.67
C ASP A 248 -0.80 -3.10 -36.79
N HIS A 249 -1.64 -2.09 -37.02
CA HIS A 249 -2.13 -1.84 -38.37
C HIS A 249 -1.26 -0.73 -38.93
N ASP A 250 -0.10 -1.10 -39.46
CA ASP A 250 0.78 -0.17 -40.14
C ASP A 250 0.08 0.43 -41.37
N GLN A 251 0.58 1.58 -41.82
CA GLN A 251 0.13 2.17 -43.08
C GLN A 251 0.43 1.18 -44.21
N ALA A 252 -0.57 0.87 -45.04
CA ALA A 252 -0.34 0.00 -46.19
C ALA A 252 0.68 0.65 -47.14
N THR A 253 1.60 -0.17 -47.66
CA THR A 253 2.57 0.22 -48.69
C THR A 253 2.41 -0.69 -49.90
N GLU A 254 3.15 -0.45 -50.98
CA GLU A 254 3.10 -1.31 -52.18
C GLU A 254 3.52 -2.77 -51.91
N THR A 255 4.22 -3.02 -50.80
CA THR A 255 4.72 -4.35 -50.41
C THR A 255 4.16 -4.88 -49.10
N VAL A 256 3.38 -4.09 -48.34
CA VAL A 256 2.86 -4.46 -47.01
C VAL A 256 1.37 -4.17 -46.92
N LEU A 257 0.58 -5.19 -46.57
CA LEU A 257 -0.84 -5.04 -46.25
C LEU A 257 -1.00 -4.24 -44.96
N GLY A 258 -1.88 -3.24 -44.97
CA GLY A 258 -2.11 -2.35 -43.83
C GLY A 258 -3.42 -1.59 -43.97
N ILE A 259 -3.62 -0.56 -43.16
CA ILE A 259 -4.79 0.32 -43.25
C ILE A 259 -4.43 1.63 -43.97
N ILE A 260 -5.34 2.11 -44.81
CA ILE A 260 -5.23 3.40 -45.50
C ILE A 260 -6.48 4.23 -45.18
N LYS A 261 -6.30 5.51 -44.84
CA LYS A 261 -7.41 6.45 -44.63
C LYS A 261 -7.99 6.89 -45.98
N VAL A 262 -9.29 7.17 -46.04
CA VAL A 262 -9.94 7.62 -47.27
C VAL A 262 -9.66 9.10 -47.54
N ALA A 263 -9.20 9.45 -48.74
CA ALA A 263 -8.85 10.81 -49.14
C ALA A 263 -10.05 11.77 -49.06
N THR A 264 -9.86 13.03 -48.64
CA THR A 264 -10.86 14.09 -48.87
C THR A 264 -10.93 14.47 -50.35
N LEU A 265 -11.99 15.18 -50.75
CA LEU A 265 -12.10 15.67 -52.14
C LEU A 265 -10.96 16.65 -52.49
N ALA A 266 -10.52 17.46 -51.53
CA ALA A 266 -9.40 18.37 -51.70
C ALA A 266 -8.08 17.61 -51.93
N GLN A 267 -7.81 16.57 -51.13
CA GLN A 267 -6.64 15.71 -51.31
C GLN A 267 -6.64 15.00 -52.67
N ALA A 268 -7.79 14.44 -53.07
CA ALA A 268 -7.94 13.78 -54.37
C ALA A 268 -7.71 14.76 -55.55
N SER A 269 -8.10 16.02 -55.39
CA SER A 269 -7.91 17.06 -56.39
C SER A 269 -6.46 17.56 -56.46
N ALA A 270 -5.77 17.66 -55.31
CA ALA A 270 -4.37 18.07 -55.22
C ALA A 270 -3.38 17.01 -55.75
N GLY A 271 -3.70 15.72 -55.59
CA GLY A 271 -2.96 14.62 -56.22
C GLY A 271 -1.55 14.35 -55.68
N ALA A 272 -1.22 14.83 -54.48
CA ALA A 272 0.10 14.67 -53.85
C ALA A 272 0.16 13.58 -52.75
N ASP A 273 -0.98 13.05 -52.32
CA ASP A 273 -1.11 12.17 -51.15
C ASP A 273 -1.09 10.68 -51.57
N ASP A 274 -0.01 9.97 -51.22
CA ASP A 274 0.15 8.52 -51.38
C ASP A 274 -0.29 7.71 -50.14
N THR A 275 -0.74 8.41 -49.09
CA THR A 275 -1.17 7.82 -47.82
C THR A 275 -2.68 7.58 -47.75
N THR A 276 -3.40 7.80 -48.85
CA THR A 276 -4.87 7.79 -48.90
C THR A 276 -5.48 7.06 -50.08
N ALA A 277 -6.67 6.49 -49.88
CA ALA A 277 -7.46 5.84 -50.94
C ALA A 277 -8.52 6.79 -51.50
N VAL A 278 -8.62 6.87 -52.84
CA VAL A 278 -9.68 7.62 -53.54
C VAL A 278 -10.94 6.76 -53.68
N THR A 279 -12.13 7.37 -53.53
CA THR A 279 -13.41 6.68 -53.76
C THR A 279 -13.97 6.97 -55.16
N PRO A 280 -14.83 6.10 -55.74
CA PRO A 280 -15.40 6.31 -57.08
C PRO A 280 -16.04 7.69 -57.27
N LYS A 281 -16.79 8.17 -56.27
CA LYS A 281 -17.41 9.50 -56.30
C LYS A 281 -16.40 10.64 -56.42
N LYS A 282 -15.25 10.54 -55.72
CA LYS A 282 -14.20 11.57 -55.74
C LYS A 282 -13.43 11.56 -57.05
N LEU A 283 -13.17 10.36 -57.59
CA LEU A 283 -12.59 10.21 -58.92
C LEU A 283 -13.51 10.81 -60.00
N GLN A 284 -14.81 10.51 -59.95
CA GLN A 284 -15.80 11.08 -60.85
C GLN A 284 -15.83 12.62 -60.76
N SER A 285 -15.82 13.18 -59.54
CA SER A 285 -15.77 14.64 -59.37
C SER A 285 -14.50 15.29 -59.95
N LYS A 286 -13.34 14.65 -59.84
CA LYS A 286 -12.10 15.14 -60.47
C LYS A 286 -12.19 15.10 -62.00
N ILE A 287 -12.66 13.99 -62.56
CA ILE A 287 -12.85 13.81 -64.01
C ILE A 287 -13.83 14.86 -64.56
N ASP A 288 -14.95 15.11 -63.87
CA ASP A 288 -15.93 16.11 -64.29
C ASP A 288 -15.37 17.53 -64.25
N ALA A 289 -14.57 17.86 -63.23
CA ALA A 289 -13.89 19.15 -63.13
C ALA A 289 -12.87 19.35 -64.27
N GLU A 290 -12.03 18.35 -64.58
CA GLU A 290 -11.05 18.41 -65.67
C GLU A 290 -11.72 18.48 -67.06
N ARG A 291 -12.83 17.75 -67.25
CA ARG A 291 -13.63 17.77 -68.48
C ARG A 291 -14.28 19.13 -68.73
N ALA A 292 -14.74 19.81 -67.68
CA ALA A 292 -15.30 21.16 -67.79
C ALA A 292 -14.26 22.17 -68.31
N THR A 293 -12.99 22.04 -67.91
CA THR A 293 -11.90 22.91 -68.41
C THR A 293 -11.38 22.54 -69.80
N SER A 294 -11.58 21.29 -70.25
CA SER A 294 -11.10 20.82 -71.56
C SER A 294 -12.04 21.18 -72.73
N ASN A 295 -13.34 21.35 -72.45
CA ASN A 295 -14.35 21.67 -73.47
C ASN A 295 -14.25 23.09 -74.05
N THR A 296 -13.34 23.93 -73.55
CA THR A 296 -13.11 25.29 -74.07
C THR A 296 -11.90 25.39 -74.99
N ARG A 297 -11.08 24.33 -75.13
CA ARG A 297 -9.77 24.42 -75.81
C ARG A 297 -9.63 23.65 -77.11
N TYR A 298 -10.66 22.94 -77.56
CA TYR A 298 -10.63 22.20 -78.83
C TYR A 298 -11.83 22.54 -79.71
N VAL A 299 -11.76 23.66 -80.42
CA VAL A 299 -12.33 23.68 -81.77
C VAL A 299 -11.31 22.90 -82.62
N ARG A 300 -11.56 21.61 -82.85
CA ARG A 300 -10.77 20.86 -83.84
C ARG A 300 -11.02 21.52 -85.19
N THR A 301 -9.96 22.04 -85.80
CA THR A 301 -9.96 22.82 -87.05
C THR A 301 -10.08 21.96 -88.32
N ASP A 302 -10.69 20.78 -88.25
CA ASP A 302 -11.00 19.95 -89.42
C ASP A 302 -12.49 20.09 -89.80
N ILE A 303 -12.78 21.18 -90.50
CA ILE A 303 -14.12 21.65 -90.90
C ILE A 303 -14.96 20.60 -91.65
N ASP A 304 -14.36 19.55 -92.22
CA ASP A 304 -15.08 18.59 -93.08
C ASP A 304 -15.23 17.15 -92.54
N SER A 305 -14.61 16.80 -91.41
CA SER A 305 -14.57 15.38 -90.95
C SER A 305 -15.43 15.04 -89.73
N GLN A 306 -16.15 15.99 -89.13
CA GLN A 306 -16.71 15.80 -87.79
C GLN A 306 -18.20 15.40 -87.69
N GLY A 307 -18.90 15.15 -88.81
CA GLY A 307 -20.31 14.72 -88.74
C GLY A 307 -21.23 15.67 -87.97
N LEU A 308 -20.81 16.93 -87.77
CA LEU A 308 -21.55 17.93 -87.00
C LEU A 308 -22.86 18.26 -87.71
N ASP A 309 -23.96 18.27 -86.96
CA ASP A 309 -25.25 18.65 -87.49
C ASP A 309 -25.26 20.16 -87.90
N PRO A 310 -26.19 20.59 -88.77
CA PRO A 310 -26.24 21.95 -89.29
C PRO A 310 -26.27 23.05 -88.20
N THR A 311 -26.85 22.78 -87.03
CA THR A 311 -26.94 23.70 -85.89
C THR A 311 -25.57 23.86 -85.20
N ALA A 312 -24.84 22.76 -85.02
CA ALA A 312 -23.49 22.80 -84.46
C ALA A 312 -22.53 23.58 -85.37
N LYS A 313 -22.68 23.43 -86.70
CA LYS A 313 -21.95 24.25 -87.68
C LYS A 313 -22.34 25.73 -87.60
N GLN A 314 -23.62 26.06 -87.40
CA GLN A 314 -24.08 27.44 -87.17
C GLN A 314 -23.45 28.06 -85.93
N ASN A 315 -23.46 27.35 -84.81
CA ASN A 315 -22.93 27.85 -83.54
C ASN A 315 -21.41 28.07 -83.61
N ALA A 316 -20.68 27.17 -84.28
CA ALA A 316 -19.24 27.33 -84.49
C ALA A 316 -18.93 28.59 -85.33
N ARG A 317 -19.69 28.88 -86.39
CA ARG A 317 -19.53 30.09 -87.21
C ARG A 317 -19.83 31.37 -86.42
N THR A 318 -20.90 31.37 -85.61
CA THR A 318 -21.23 32.49 -84.72
C THR A 318 -20.11 32.78 -83.73
N ASN A 319 -19.51 31.74 -83.14
CA ASN A 319 -18.46 31.89 -82.13
C ASN A 319 -17.16 32.50 -82.67
N ILE A 320 -16.88 32.35 -83.98
CA ILE A 320 -15.68 32.93 -84.63
C ILE A 320 -15.98 34.21 -85.40
N ASN A 321 -17.20 34.77 -85.28
CA ASN A 321 -17.68 35.91 -86.07
C ASN A 321 -17.44 35.73 -87.59
N ALA A 322 -17.53 34.49 -88.10
CA ALA A 322 -17.44 34.27 -89.53
C ALA A 322 -18.67 34.89 -90.21
N ALA A 323 -18.44 35.66 -91.28
CA ALA A 323 -19.53 36.17 -92.12
C ALA A 323 -20.33 35.00 -92.73
N ASP A 324 -21.64 35.15 -92.81
CA ASP A 324 -22.48 34.16 -93.50
C ASP A 324 -22.11 34.10 -94.99
N ASN A 325 -22.26 32.93 -95.62
CA ASN A 325 -21.90 32.72 -97.02
C ASN A 325 -22.67 33.66 -97.97
N SER A 326 -23.86 34.11 -97.57
CA SER A 326 -24.67 35.09 -98.30
C SER A 326 -24.20 36.54 -98.15
N ALA A 327 -23.24 36.80 -97.26
CA ALA A 327 -22.73 38.13 -96.94
C ALA A 327 -21.32 38.39 -97.51
N VAL A 328 -20.71 37.42 -98.20
CA VAL A 328 -19.39 37.52 -98.84
C VAL A 328 -19.50 37.41 -100.37
N VAL A 329 -18.58 38.03 -101.09
CA VAL A 329 -18.42 37.86 -102.55
C VAL A 329 -17.38 36.78 -102.82
N HIS A 330 -17.68 35.85 -103.73
CA HIS A 330 -16.86 34.71 -104.08
C HIS A 330 -15.78 35.09 -105.12
N ILE A 331 -14.58 34.53 -104.98
CA ILE A 331 -13.42 34.79 -105.86
C ILE A 331 -13.44 33.95 -107.16
N SER A 332 -14.39 33.02 -107.28
CA SER A 332 -14.53 32.12 -108.42
C SER A 332 -15.98 31.74 -108.64
N GLY A 333 -16.34 31.47 -109.91
CA GLY A 333 -17.71 31.19 -110.32
C GLY A 333 -18.49 32.47 -110.64
N SER A 334 -19.60 32.32 -111.36
CA SER A 334 -20.49 33.45 -111.63
C SER A 334 -21.31 33.77 -110.39
N GLU A 335 -21.32 35.03 -109.97
CA GLU A 335 -22.07 35.48 -108.81
C GLU A 335 -23.05 36.60 -109.19
N THR A 336 -24.29 36.46 -108.76
CA THR A 336 -25.32 37.48 -108.94
C THR A 336 -25.40 38.35 -107.70
N ILE A 337 -24.99 39.61 -107.81
CA ILE A 337 -25.03 40.58 -106.71
C ILE A 337 -26.26 41.49 -106.88
N SER A 338 -27.28 41.32 -106.04
CA SER A 338 -28.54 42.10 -106.12
C SER A 338 -28.46 43.44 -105.38
N GLY A 339 -29.18 44.45 -105.88
CA GLY A 339 -29.31 45.79 -105.28
C GLY A 339 -28.11 46.73 -105.54
N THR A 340 -28.25 48.02 -105.24
CA THR A 340 -27.19 49.03 -105.45
C THR A 340 -25.92 48.67 -104.67
N LYS A 341 -24.76 48.75 -105.33
CA LYS A 341 -23.44 48.58 -104.72
C LYS A 341 -22.63 49.85 -104.89
N GLN A 342 -22.01 50.30 -103.80
CA GLN A 342 -21.05 51.40 -103.80
C GLN A 342 -19.65 50.83 -103.62
N PHE A 343 -18.74 51.18 -104.53
CA PHE A 343 -17.33 50.86 -104.40
C PHE A 343 -16.61 52.12 -103.91
N SER A 344 -15.71 51.97 -102.94
CA SER A 344 -14.91 53.10 -102.40
C SER A 344 -13.84 53.60 -103.37
N SER A 345 -13.66 52.91 -104.50
CA SER A 345 -12.73 53.25 -105.58
C SER A 345 -13.33 52.88 -106.94
N PRO A 346 -12.85 53.47 -108.05
CA PRO A 346 -13.31 53.11 -109.39
C PRO A 346 -13.13 51.62 -109.67
N VAL A 347 -14.16 51.01 -110.28
CA VAL A 347 -14.11 49.61 -110.71
C VAL A 347 -13.34 49.50 -112.02
N TYR A 348 -12.36 48.59 -112.08
CA TYR A 348 -11.68 48.27 -113.33
C TYR A 348 -12.60 47.44 -114.24
N VAL A 349 -12.93 47.99 -115.40
CA VAL A 349 -13.71 47.30 -116.43
C VAL A 349 -12.76 46.92 -117.57
N PRO A 350 -12.72 45.65 -118.01
CA PRO A 350 -11.91 45.25 -119.16
C PRO A 350 -12.24 46.07 -120.42
N THR A 351 -11.25 46.29 -121.29
CA THR A 351 -11.46 47.00 -122.56
C THR A 351 -12.47 46.25 -123.41
N ALA A 352 -13.58 46.91 -123.74
CA ALA A 352 -14.60 46.36 -124.63
C ALA A 352 -14.09 46.28 -126.07
N THR A 353 -14.47 45.21 -126.78
CA THR A 353 -14.20 45.01 -128.21
C THR A 353 -15.50 45.22 -128.99
N GLU A 354 -15.46 45.84 -130.18
CA GLU A 354 -16.66 46.00 -131.02
C GLU A 354 -17.42 44.66 -131.20
N GLY A 355 -18.74 44.67 -130.97
CA GLY A 355 -19.58 43.48 -130.96
C GLY A 355 -19.85 42.85 -129.58
N THR A 356 -19.50 43.53 -128.48
CA THR A 356 -19.90 43.07 -127.13
C THR A 356 -21.42 43.17 -126.94
N ALA A 357 -22.02 42.19 -126.25
CA ALA A 357 -23.46 42.12 -126.02
C ALA A 357 -23.99 43.32 -125.21
N ASP A 358 -25.23 43.74 -125.51
CA ASP A 358 -25.93 44.83 -124.82
C ASP A 358 -25.95 44.61 -123.29
N GLY A 359 -25.68 45.67 -122.53
CA GLY A 359 -25.65 45.64 -121.06
C GLY A 359 -24.26 45.43 -120.42
N THR A 360 -23.20 45.29 -121.23
CA THR A 360 -21.82 45.20 -120.73
C THR A 360 -21.31 46.59 -120.32
N ALA A 361 -20.63 46.70 -119.17
CA ALA A 361 -19.93 47.92 -118.79
C ALA A 361 -18.78 48.20 -119.78
N ALA A 362 -18.59 49.46 -120.17
CA ALA A 362 -17.51 49.87 -121.08
C ALA A 362 -16.63 50.94 -120.43
N THR A 363 -15.34 50.96 -120.79
CA THR A 363 -14.42 52.02 -120.33
C THR A 363 -14.80 53.36 -120.94
N THR A 364 -14.60 54.46 -120.21
CA THR A 364 -14.89 55.82 -120.70
C THR A 364 -14.10 56.14 -121.97
N GLN A 365 -12.87 55.66 -122.08
CA GLN A 365 -12.02 55.82 -123.26
C GLN A 365 -12.65 55.15 -124.51
N PHE A 366 -13.20 53.95 -124.37
CA PHE A 366 -13.87 53.25 -125.47
C PHE A 366 -15.09 54.06 -125.96
N VAL A 367 -15.94 54.50 -125.03
CA VAL A 367 -17.14 55.31 -125.37
C VAL A 367 -16.76 56.62 -126.06
N GLN A 368 -15.73 57.31 -125.57
CA GLN A 368 -15.24 58.55 -126.17
C GLN A 368 -14.68 58.32 -127.58
N THR A 369 -13.93 57.24 -127.78
CA THR A 369 -13.37 56.88 -129.10
C THR A 369 -14.49 56.58 -130.11
N ALA A 370 -15.48 55.79 -129.70
CA ALA A 370 -16.65 55.50 -130.52
C ALA A 370 -17.45 56.78 -130.87
N ALA A 371 -17.63 57.69 -129.90
CA ALA A 371 -18.34 58.95 -130.11
C ALA A 371 -17.60 59.90 -131.08
N VAL A 372 -16.27 59.93 -131.05
CA VAL A 372 -15.46 60.70 -132.01
C VAL A 372 -15.61 60.13 -133.43
N GLY A 373 -15.68 58.80 -133.58
CA GLY A 373 -15.93 58.14 -134.86
C GLY A 373 -17.30 58.46 -135.49
N VAL A 374 -18.29 58.86 -134.69
CA VAL A 374 -19.60 59.32 -135.19
C VAL A 374 -19.56 60.77 -135.68
N LYS A 375 -18.79 61.66 -135.02
CA LYS A 375 -18.67 63.08 -135.40
C LYS A 375 -18.04 63.30 -136.78
N THR A 376 -17.11 62.42 -137.19
CA THR A 376 -16.43 62.51 -138.50
C THR A 376 -17.28 61.99 -139.67
N LYS A 377 -18.36 61.24 -139.40
CA LYS A 377 -19.25 60.67 -140.43
C LYS A 377 -20.30 61.64 -140.98
N TRP A 378 -20.51 62.80 -140.36
CA TRP A 378 -21.58 63.75 -140.70
C TRP A 378 -21.12 65.04 -141.42
N THR A 379 -19.86 65.13 -141.88
CA THR A 379 -19.28 66.39 -142.42
C THR A 379 -18.81 66.38 -143.89
N ARG A 380 -19.20 65.40 -144.71
CA ARG A 380 -19.01 65.35 -146.19
C ARG A 380 -20.17 64.52 -146.76
N ASP A 381 -21.02 64.92 -147.69
CA ASP A 381 -21.04 65.96 -148.70
C ASP A 381 -22.49 66.50 -148.85
N TRP A 382 -22.65 67.81 -149.03
CA TRP A 382 -23.84 68.43 -149.64
C TRP A 382 -23.43 69.01 -150.99
#